data_AF-A0A1D7XSA5-F1
#
_entry.id   AF-A0A1D7XSA5-F1
#
_cell.length_a   1.000
_cell.length_b   1.000
_cell.length_c   1.000
_cell.angle_alpha   90.00
_cell.angle_beta   90.00
_cell.angle_gamma   90.00
#
_symmetry.space_group_name_H-M   'P 1'
#
loop_
_entity.id
_entity.type
_entity.pdbx_description
1 polymer ?
#
loop_
_entity_poly.entity_id
_entity_poly.type
_entity_poly.pdbx_seq_one_letter_code
_entity_poly.pdbx_strand_id
1 'polypeptide(L)'
;MKQLVYLFAFLISAFSFGQSKERISLHLFDLPAGVTIEEFKKDLGVANAIYKKNGFGKARYKVYEVKSDDLAEQHRYMWLSTWQSDTEYENSHSDEITDFWDNYFTPKYKQMLDEHVYRKFFAVE
;
A
#
# COMPACT_ATOMS: atom_id res chain seq x y z
N MET A 1 -45.30 22.84 11.47
CA MET A 1 -44.49 21.87 12.25
C MET A 1 -44.17 20.59 11.49
N LYS A 2 -45.07 19.99 10.70
CA LYS A 2 -44.78 18.77 9.91
C LYS A 2 -43.68 18.96 8.84
N GLN A 3 -43.57 20.15 8.24
CA GLN A 3 -42.57 20.42 7.19
C GLN A 3 -41.12 20.60 7.72
N LEU A 4 -40.93 20.98 9.00
CA LEU A 4 -39.59 21.05 9.60
C LEU A 4 -39.00 19.66 9.90
N VAL A 5 -39.85 18.67 10.15
CA VAL A 5 -39.41 17.28 10.44
C VAL A 5 -38.80 16.63 9.19
N TYR A 6 -39.30 16.94 8.00
CA TYR A 6 -38.75 16.42 6.74
C TYR A 6 -37.39 17.04 6.38
N LEU A 7 -37.13 18.31 6.72
CA LEU A 7 -35.83 18.94 6.52
C LEU A 7 -34.74 18.32 7.42
N PHE A 8 -35.09 17.93 8.64
CA PHE A 8 -34.16 17.27 9.57
C PHE A 8 -33.84 15.82 9.15
N ALA A 9 -34.81 15.10 8.58
CA ALA A 9 -34.58 13.75 8.06
C ALA A 9 -33.61 13.72 6.86
N PHE A 10 -33.63 14.76 6.00
CA PHE A 10 -32.68 14.90 4.88
C PHE A 10 -31.26 15.27 5.32
N LEU A 11 -31.11 15.94 6.47
CA LEU A 11 -29.78 16.32 7.00
C LEU A 11 -29.06 15.12 7.64
N ILE A 12 -29.78 14.12 8.16
CA ILE A 12 -29.18 12.94 8.78
C ILE A 12 -28.68 11.93 7.72
N SER A 13 -29.32 11.88 6.53
CA SER A 13 -28.82 11.07 5.41
C SER A 13 -27.51 11.58 4.78
N ALA A 14 -27.06 12.78 5.17
CA ALA A 14 -25.78 13.34 4.71
C ALA A 14 -24.58 12.88 5.54
N PHE A 15 -24.78 12.11 6.62
CA PHE A 15 -23.73 11.24 7.16
C PHE A 15 -23.56 10.05 6.21
N SER A 16 -23.14 10.35 4.98
CA SER A 16 -22.54 9.36 4.11
C SER A 16 -21.37 8.78 4.90
N PHE A 17 -21.48 7.51 5.28
CA PHE A 17 -20.35 6.66 5.66
C PHE A 17 -19.41 6.61 4.44
N GLY A 18 -18.65 7.68 4.23
CA GLY A 18 -17.63 7.75 3.20
C GLY A 18 -16.47 6.89 3.66
N GLN A 19 -16.05 5.96 2.82
CA GLN A 19 -14.81 5.21 3.04
C GLN A 19 -13.68 6.21 3.30
N SER A 20 -12.82 5.91 4.29
CA SER A 20 -11.67 6.77 4.58
C SER A 20 -10.85 7.00 3.31
N LYS A 21 -10.26 8.19 3.21
CA LYS A 21 -9.37 8.51 2.08
C LYS A 21 -8.03 7.81 2.24
N GLU A 22 -7.61 7.49 3.46
CA GLU A 22 -6.34 6.79 3.69
C GLU A 22 -6.35 5.43 2.98
N ARG A 23 -5.34 5.21 2.13
CA ARG A 23 -5.12 3.95 1.43
C ARG A 23 -3.89 3.25 1.98
N ILE A 24 -4.07 1.96 2.26
CA ILE A 24 -2.99 1.02 2.49
C ILE A 24 -2.95 0.03 1.32
N SER A 25 -1.77 -0.21 0.75
CA SER A 25 -1.58 -1.34 -0.17
C SER A 25 -0.70 -2.37 0.50
N LEU A 26 -1.21 -3.59 0.64
CA LEU A 26 -0.57 -4.68 1.37
C LEU A 26 -0.32 -5.85 0.43
N HIS A 27 0.89 -6.39 0.54
CA HIS A 27 1.37 -7.57 -0.16
C HIS A 27 1.86 -8.57 0.89
N LEU A 28 1.28 -9.77 0.93
CA LEU A 28 1.84 -10.90 1.70
C LEU A 28 2.53 -11.83 0.72
N PHE A 29 3.78 -12.20 1.00
CA PHE A 29 4.63 -12.87 0.03
C PHE A 29 5.73 -13.71 0.67
N ASP A 30 6.27 -14.64 -0.10
CA ASP A 30 7.55 -15.30 0.16
C ASP A 30 8.61 -14.76 -0.81
N LEU A 31 9.86 -14.73 -0.36
CA LEU A 31 10.96 -14.28 -1.21
C LEU A 31 11.22 -15.29 -2.34
N PRO A 32 11.53 -14.83 -3.56
CA PRO A 32 12.00 -15.72 -4.61
C PRO A 32 13.27 -16.47 -4.18
N ALA A 33 13.46 -17.67 -4.72
CA ALA A 33 14.66 -18.46 -4.47
C ALA A 33 15.94 -17.65 -4.77
N GLY A 34 16.87 -17.61 -3.83
CA GLY A 34 18.15 -16.91 -3.97
C GLY A 34 18.12 -15.41 -3.63
N VAL A 35 16.95 -14.83 -3.32
CA VAL A 35 16.83 -13.44 -2.87
C VAL A 35 16.86 -13.39 -1.34
N THR A 36 17.66 -12.49 -0.76
CA THR A 36 17.65 -12.22 0.68
C THR A 36 16.69 -11.09 1.05
N ILE A 37 16.24 -11.06 2.31
CA ILE A 37 15.40 -9.97 2.81
C ILE A 37 16.15 -8.63 2.82
N GLU A 38 17.46 -8.64 3.05
CA GLU A 38 18.32 -7.44 2.98
C GLU A 38 18.35 -6.85 1.57
N GLU A 39 18.46 -7.71 0.56
CA GLU A 39 18.44 -7.32 -0.85
C GLU A 39 17.09 -6.72 -1.22
N PHE A 40 16.00 -7.40 -0.88
CA PHE A 40 14.64 -6.89 -1.12
C PHE A 40 14.40 -5.52 -0.48
N LYS A 41 14.82 -5.35 0.78
CA LYS A 41 14.71 -4.07 1.50
C LYS A 41 15.57 -2.98 0.88
N LYS A 42 16.75 -3.32 0.37
CA LYS A 42 17.63 -2.37 -0.32
C LYS A 42 16.97 -1.86 -1.60
N ASP A 43 16.38 -2.76 -2.37
CA ASP A 43 15.71 -2.42 -3.64
C ASP A 43 14.47 -1.56 -3.38
N LEU A 44 13.62 -1.92 -2.41
CA LEU A 44 12.51 -1.04 -1.98
C LEU A 44 12.99 0.30 -1.41
N GLY A 45 14.20 0.33 -0.84
CA GLY A 45 14.85 1.54 -0.37
C GLY A 45 15.07 2.57 -1.49
N VAL A 46 15.31 2.11 -2.72
CA VAL A 46 15.45 2.98 -3.91
C VAL A 46 14.13 3.70 -4.19
N ALA A 47 13.01 2.97 -4.25
CA ALA A 47 11.69 3.56 -4.42
C ALA A 47 11.38 4.59 -3.32
N ASN A 48 11.63 4.23 -2.06
CA ASN A 48 11.46 5.13 -0.92
C ASN A 48 12.29 6.42 -1.03
N ALA A 49 13.51 6.35 -1.57
CA ALA A 49 14.33 7.53 -1.80
C ALA A 49 13.75 8.44 -2.89
N ILE A 50 13.21 7.86 -3.98
CA ILE A 50 12.54 8.59 -5.06
C ILE A 50 11.28 9.30 -4.51
N TYR A 51 10.41 8.61 -3.77
CA TYR A 51 9.22 9.26 -3.17
C TYR A 51 9.59 10.41 -2.24
N LYS A 52 10.64 10.23 -1.42
CA LYS A 52 11.14 11.30 -0.55
C LYS A 52 11.60 12.51 -1.36
N LYS A 53 12.38 12.30 -2.42
CA LYS A 53 12.86 13.34 -3.34
C LYS A 53 11.68 14.08 -3.99
N ASN A 54 10.63 13.36 -4.33
CA ASN A 54 9.43 13.91 -4.99
C ASN A 54 8.42 14.55 -4.02
N GLY A 55 8.77 14.70 -2.73
CA GLY A 55 7.92 15.39 -1.76
C GLY A 55 6.84 14.51 -1.09
N PHE A 56 6.79 13.21 -1.42
CA PHE A 56 5.87 12.27 -0.79
C PHE A 56 6.39 11.73 0.56
N GLY A 57 7.47 12.23 1.13
CA GLY A 57 7.93 11.80 2.47
C GLY A 57 8.73 10.49 2.49
N LYS A 58 9.19 10.09 3.69
CA LYS A 58 10.14 8.98 3.89
C LYS A 58 9.41 7.67 4.20
N ALA A 59 9.98 6.55 3.76
CA ALA A 59 9.57 5.19 4.15
C ALA A 59 8.10 4.87 3.85
N ARG A 60 7.64 5.23 2.65
CA ARG A 60 6.31 4.87 2.13
C ARG A 60 6.11 3.38 2.12
N TYR A 61 7.13 2.65 1.70
CA TYR A 61 7.19 1.20 1.73
C TYR A 61 7.92 0.70 2.97
N LYS A 62 7.26 -0.20 3.71
CA LYS A 62 7.81 -0.90 4.87
C LYS A 62 7.66 -2.40 4.66
N VAL A 63 8.62 -3.16 5.20
CA VAL A 63 8.63 -4.62 5.14
C VAL A 63 8.64 -5.16 6.56
N TYR A 64 7.81 -6.17 6.79
CA TYR A 64 7.65 -6.88 8.04
C TYR A 64 7.84 -8.36 7.79
N GLU A 65 8.23 -9.07 8.83
CA GLU A 65 8.46 -10.52 8.80
C GLU A 65 7.53 -11.18 9.81
N VAL A 66 6.99 -12.32 9.43
CA VAL A 66 6.21 -13.17 10.32
C VAL A 66 7.10 -13.61 11.48
N LYS A 67 6.56 -13.55 12.70
CA LYS A 67 7.30 -13.90 13.91
C LYS A 67 7.84 -15.34 13.84
N SER A 68 8.98 -15.59 14.46
CA SER A 68 9.68 -16.88 14.37
C SER A 68 8.92 -18.05 14.98
N ASP A 69 7.99 -17.79 15.92
CA ASP A 69 7.16 -18.81 16.58
C ASP A 69 5.74 -18.91 15.99
N ASP A 70 5.47 -18.20 14.90
CA ASP A 70 4.21 -18.30 14.16
C ASP A 70 4.24 -19.52 13.23
N LEU A 71 3.10 -20.23 13.13
CA LEU A 71 2.93 -21.47 12.37
C LEU A 71 2.73 -21.25 10.85
N ALA A 72 2.68 -20.01 10.37
CA ALA A 72 2.53 -19.75 8.94
C ALA A 72 3.70 -20.33 8.13
N GLU A 73 3.39 -21.26 7.23
CA GLU A 73 4.37 -21.89 6.34
C GLU A 73 4.58 -21.11 5.03
N GLN A 74 3.68 -20.18 4.72
CA GLN A 74 3.68 -19.36 3.51
C GLN A 74 3.44 -17.89 3.86
N HIS A 75 3.81 -17.03 2.92
CA HIS A 75 3.72 -15.58 3.03
C HIS A 75 4.42 -15.04 4.28
N ARG A 76 5.67 -15.47 4.47
CA ARG A 76 6.50 -15.13 5.64
C ARG A 76 6.86 -13.65 5.73
N TYR A 77 6.59 -12.85 4.69
CA TYR A 77 6.84 -11.41 4.67
C TYR A 77 5.60 -10.62 4.29
N MET A 78 5.51 -9.39 4.83
CA MET A 78 4.52 -8.39 4.45
C MET A 78 5.21 -7.13 3.96
N TRP A 79 4.83 -6.66 2.78
CA TRP A 79 5.23 -5.37 2.23
C TRP A 79 4.01 -4.45 2.18
N LEU A 80 4.14 -3.26 2.79
CA LEU A 80 3.03 -2.34 3.00
C LEU A 80 3.40 -0.93 2.53
N SER A 81 2.46 -0.28 1.82
CA SER A 81 2.46 1.16 1.60
C SER A 81 1.30 1.87 2.24
N THR A 82 1.53 3.14 2.59
CA THR A 82 0.52 4.05 3.16
C THR A 82 0.46 5.35 2.36
N TRP A 83 -0.77 5.77 2.05
CA TRP A 83 -1.08 6.96 1.26
C TRP A 83 -2.25 7.70 1.92
N GLN A 84 -2.18 9.03 1.96
CA GLN A 84 -3.24 9.88 2.51
C GLN A 84 -4.51 9.83 1.65
N SER A 85 -4.35 9.53 0.36
CA SER A 85 -5.45 9.36 -0.59
C SER A 85 -5.05 8.54 -1.81
N ASP A 86 -6.04 7.98 -2.52
CA ASP A 86 -5.81 7.44 -3.86
C ASP A 86 -5.24 8.49 -4.81
N THR A 87 -5.67 9.76 -4.71
CA THR A 87 -5.12 10.86 -5.50
C THR A 87 -3.64 11.10 -5.22
N GLU A 88 -3.20 11.04 -3.95
CA GLU A 88 -1.76 11.13 -3.62
C GLU A 88 -1.00 9.95 -4.23
N TYR A 89 -1.54 8.73 -4.13
CA TYR A 89 -0.94 7.54 -4.72
C TYR A 89 -0.80 7.68 -6.24
N GLU A 90 -1.85 8.07 -6.95
CA GLU A 90 -1.82 8.28 -8.41
C GLU A 90 -0.77 9.31 -8.79
N ASN A 91 -0.74 10.46 -8.11
CA ASN A 91 0.24 11.51 -8.34
C ASN A 91 1.68 11.10 -8.01
N SER A 92 1.89 10.00 -7.29
CA SER A 92 3.23 9.50 -6.96
C SER A 92 3.92 8.79 -8.13
N HIS A 93 3.22 8.49 -9.23
CA HIS A 93 3.73 7.78 -10.40
C HIS A 93 4.50 8.70 -11.38
N SER A 94 5.63 9.24 -10.95
CA SER A 94 6.59 9.93 -11.85
C SER A 94 7.27 8.97 -12.82
N ASP A 95 7.76 9.44 -13.97
CA ASP A 95 8.52 8.60 -14.93
C ASP A 95 9.66 7.81 -14.29
N GLU A 96 10.42 8.42 -13.35
CA GLU A 96 11.50 7.75 -12.61
C GLU A 96 11.00 6.59 -11.74
N ILE A 97 9.81 6.70 -11.15
CA ILE A 97 9.25 5.61 -10.34
C ILE A 97 8.68 4.51 -11.23
N THR A 98 8.05 4.89 -12.34
CA THR A 98 7.52 3.94 -13.32
C THR A 98 8.64 3.11 -13.91
N ASP A 99 9.75 3.74 -14.33
CA ASP A 99 10.94 3.05 -14.82
C ASP A 99 11.53 2.10 -13.77
N PHE A 100 11.63 2.55 -12.50
CA PHE A 100 12.06 1.69 -11.41
C PHE A 100 11.18 0.43 -11.26
N TRP A 101 9.85 0.58 -11.29
CA TRP A 101 8.96 -0.57 -11.15
C TRP A 101 9.01 -1.49 -12.37
N ASP A 102 8.91 -0.94 -13.57
CA ASP A 102 8.71 -1.72 -14.79
C ASP A 102 10.01 -2.38 -15.28
N ASN A 103 11.13 -1.66 -15.18
CA ASN A 103 12.40 -2.10 -15.78
C ASN A 103 13.41 -2.65 -14.78
N TYR A 104 13.29 -2.31 -13.49
CA TYR A 104 14.21 -2.80 -12.45
C TYR A 104 13.55 -3.80 -11.49
N PHE A 105 12.50 -3.39 -10.79
CA PHE A 105 11.95 -4.16 -9.68
C PHE A 105 11.10 -5.34 -10.14
N THR A 106 10.10 -5.10 -10.99
CA THR A 106 9.14 -6.13 -11.42
C THR A 106 9.80 -7.31 -12.12
N PRO A 107 10.76 -7.14 -13.06
CA PRO A 107 11.42 -8.27 -13.71
C PRO A 107 12.14 -9.19 -12.71
N LYS A 108 12.79 -8.61 -11.69
CA LYS A 108 13.53 -9.34 -10.67
C LYS A 108 12.62 -10.11 -9.71
N TYR A 109 11.48 -9.52 -9.35
CA TYR A 109 10.56 -10.07 -8.36
C TYR A 109 9.27 -10.65 -8.96
N LYS A 110 9.24 -10.88 -10.28
CA LYS A 110 8.03 -11.26 -11.02
C LYS A 110 7.31 -12.46 -10.41
N GLN A 111 8.03 -13.53 -10.09
CA GLN A 111 7.44 -14.73 -9.50
C GLN A 111 6.72 -14.40 -8.18
N MET A 112 7.39 -13.66 -7.29
CA MET A 112 6.79 -13.22 -6.02
C MET A 112 5.56 -12.33 -6.25
N LEU A 113 5.61 -11.43 -7.23
CA LEU A 113 4.49 -10.55 -7.55
C LEU A 113 3.29 -11.30 -8.15
N ASP A 114 3.53 -12.36 -8.92
CA ASP A 114 2.48 -13.20 -9.50
C ASP A 114 1.79 -14.08 -8.44
N GLU A 115 2.52 -14.45 -7.38
CA GLU A 115 2.05 -15.39 -6.33
C GLU A 115 1.53 -14.70 -5.06
N HIS A 116 1.86 -13.42 -4.83
CA HIS A 116 1.52 -12.76 -3.57
C HIS A 116 0.01 -12.59 -3.34
N VAL A 117 -0.35 -12.35 -2.07
CA VAL A 117 -1.69 -11.84 -1.75
C VAL A 117 -1.64 -10.32 -1.72
N TYR A 118 -2.30 -9.68 -2.68
CA TYR A 118 -2.44 -8.23 -2.75
C TYR A 118 -3.81 -7.74 -2.31
N ARG A 119 -3.87 -6.74 -1.43
CA ARG A 119 -5.11 -6.06 -1.05
C ARG A 119 -4.90 -4.56 -0.88
N LYS A 120 -5.92 -3.80 -1.29
CA LYS A 120 -6.07 -2.38 -0.95
C LYS A 120 -7.01 -2.29 0.24
N PHE A 121 -6.58 -1.60 1.29
CA PHE A 121 -7.36 -1.37 2.49
C PHE A 121 -7.58 0.13 2.69
N PHE A 122 -8.73 0.45 3.28
CA PHE A 122 -9.10 1.80 3.70
C PHE A 122 -9.61 1.70 5.13
N ALA A 123 -9.32 2.71 5.96
CA ALA A 123 -9.79 2.73 7.34
C ALA A 123 -11.33 2.71 7.39
N VAL A 124 -11.86 1.98 8.36
CA VAL A 124 -13.29 2.00 8.71
C VAL A 124 -13.41 2.90 9.94
N GLU A 125 -14.15 3.99 9.80
CA GLU A 125 -14.40 5.00 10.84
C GLU A 125 -15.85 4.93 11.35
#